data_AF-A0A0F9WGG8-F1
#
_entry.id   AF-A0A0F9WGG8-F1
#
_cell.length_a   1.000
_cell.length_b   1.000
_cell.length_c   1.000
_cell.angle_alpha   90.00
_cell.angle_beta   90.00
_cell.angle_gamma   90.00
#
_symmetry.space_group_name_H-M   'P 1'
#
loop_
_entity.id
_entity.type
_entity.pdbx_description
1 polymer ?
#
loop_
_entity_poly.entity_id
_entity_poly.type
_entity_poly.pdbx_seq_one_letter_code
_entity_poly.pdbx_strand_id
1 'polypeptide(L)'
;MRIHTRNDLIKFIEDNAPFTGVLRAALNHNENLGGFSRLSINHGSGWIVRLTSKFNRQWLIGVAPDKTLASKYRIWILFNSVPWKFWEGDKSENLLYRGDRPEEYKLLRNKEIRRCLNLKEQI
;
A
#
# COMPACT_ATOMS: atom_id res chain seq x y z
N MET A 1 15.02 -11.09 -4.21
CA MET A 1 14.89 -9.69 -4.67
C MET A 1 14.86 -8.75 -3.47
N ARG A 2 15.35 -7.52 -3.58
CA ARG A 2 15.15 -6.44 -2.59
C ARG A 2 14.29 -5.36 -3.25
N ILE A 3 13.35 -4.78 -2.51
CA ILE A 3 12.47 -3.73 -3.02
C ILE A 3 13.06 -2.38 -2.61
N HIS A 4 13.59 -1.60 -3.57
CA HIS A 4 14.14 -0.27 -3.31
C HIS A 4 13.44 0.82 -4.14
N THR A 5 12.92 0.45 -5.31
CA THR A 5 12.25 1.34 -6.26
C THR A 5 10.79 0.95 -6.45
N ARG A 6 10.01 1.87 -7.04
CA ARG A 6 8.64 1.58 -7.49
C ARG A 6 8.59 0.38 -8.43
N ASN A 7 9.55 0.27 -9.35
CA ASN A 7 9.59 -0.81 -10.32
C ASN A 7 9.86 -2.16 -9.65
N ASP A 8 10.74 -2.22 -8.64
CA ASP A 8 10.96 -3.45 -7.87
C ASP A 8 9.68 -3.90 -7.15
N LEU A 9 8.93 -2.94 -6.60
CA LEU A 9 7.67 -3.21 -5.91
C LEU A 9 6.61 -3.77 -6.87
N ILE A 10 6.45 -3.17 -8.05
CA ILE A 10 5.51 -3.66 -9.06
C ILE A 10 5.95 -5.02 -9.59
N LYS A 11 7.23 -5.20 -9.91
CA LYS A 11 7.77 -6.49 -10.34
C LYS A 11 7.54 -7.59 -9.29
N PHE A 12 7.73 -7.28 -8.01
CA PHE A 12 7.41 -8.21 -6.93
C PHE A 12 5.95 -8.64 -6.95
N ILE A 13 5.03 -7.70 -7.16
CA ILE A 13 3.60 -7.97 -7.24
C ILE A 13 3.27 -8.81 -8.48
N GLU A 14 3.89 -8.55 -9.61
CA GLU A 14 3.72 -9.34 -10.83
C GLU A 14 4.19 -10.79 -10.62
N ASP A 15 5.39 -10.97 -10.06
CA ASP A 15 6.00 -12.28 -9.84
C ASP A 15 5.27 -13.11 -8.76
N ASN A 16 4.54 -12.46 -7.85
CA ASN A 16 3.90 -13.10 -6.68
C ASN A 16 2.39 -12.83 -6.59
N ALA A 17 1.74 -12.47 -7.70
CA ALA A 17 0.33 -12.14 -7.70
C ALA A 17 -0.50 -13.31 -7.16
N PRO A 18 -1.42 -13.10 -6.18
CA PRO A 18 -2.20 -14.18 -5.59
C PRO A 18 -3.18 -14.85 -6.56
N PHE A 19 -3.57 -14.16 -7.64
CA PHE A 19 -4.35 -14.72 -8.74
C PHE A 19 -4.22 -13.88 -10.01
N THR A 20 -4.60 -14.47 -11.16
CA THR A 20 -4.44 -13.91 -12.52
C THR A 20 -5.10 -12.54 -12.70
N GLY A 21 -6.20 -12.26 -12.01
CA GLY A 21 -6.87 -10.96 -12.02
C GLY A 21 -6.00 -9.83 -11.47
N VAL A 22 -5.27 -10.08 -10.38
CA VAL A 22 -4.31 -9.12 -9.80
C VAL A 22 -3.15 -8.89 -10.76
N LEU A 23 -2.58 -9.97 -11.32
CA LEU A 23 -1.49 -9.86 -12.30
C LEU A 23 -1.90 -9.00 -13.51
N ARG A 24 -3.07 -9.29 -14.11
CA ARG A 24 -3.58 -8.50 -15.24
C ARG A 24 -3.83 -7.04 -14.88
N ALA A 25 -4.25 -6.75 -13.65
CA ALA A 25 -4.42 -5.39 -13.17
C ALA A 25 -3.07 -4.69 -12.97
N ALA A 26 -2.07 -5.38 -12.42
CA ALA A 26 -0.70 -4.88 -12.27
C ALA A 26 -0.09 -4.48 -13.60
N LEU A 27 -0.24 -5.31 -14.63
CA LEU A 27 0.25 -5.03 -15.99
C LEU A 27 -0.50 -3.90 -16.71
N ASN A 28 -1.70 -3.53 -16.24
CA ASN A 28 -2.55 -2.53 -16.88
C ASN A 28 -2.41 -1.15 -16.25
N HIS A 29 -2.79 -1.03 -14.97
CA HIS A 29 -2.68 0.22 -14.24
C HIS A 29 -2.40 -0.06 -12.77
N ASN A 30 -1.30 0.50 -12.29
CA ASN A 30 -0.84 0.38 -10.92
C ASN A 30 -0.46 1.76 -10.38
N GLU A 31 -0.78 2.01 -9.12
CA GLU A 31 -0.53 3.26 -8.41
C GLU A 31 0.08 2.92 -7.05
N ASN A 32 1.33 3.32 -6.83
CA ASN A 32 1.97 3.17 -5.53
C ASN A 32 1.38 4.21 -4.56
N LEU A 33 0.67 3.76 -3.53
CA LEU A 33 0.10 4.65 -2.51
C LEU A 33 1.12 5.04 -1.44
N GLY A 34 2.32 4.47 -1.47
CA GLY A 34 3.41 4.79 -0.57
C GLY A 34 3.54 3.82 0.60
N GLY A 35 4.36 4.24 1.57
CA GLY A 35 4.73 3.47 2.75
C GLY A 35 3.81 3.77 3.94
N PHE A 36 3.55 2.72 4.72
CA PHE A 36 2.72 2.77 5.91
C PHE A 36 3.45 2.13 7.07
N SER A 37 3.36 2.71 8.26
CA SER A 37 3.94 2.12 9.48
C SER A 37 3.17 0.89 9.98
N ARG A 38 1.90 0.75 9.58
CA ARG A 38 1.04 -0.35 9.98
C ARG A 38 0.03 -0.69 8.89
N LEU A 39 0.05 -1.93 8.43
CA LEU A 39 -0.82 -2.41 7.33
C LEU A 39 -1.99 -3.30 7.77
N SER A 40 -2.12 -3.63 9.06
CA SER A 40 -3.32 -4.18 9.72
C SER A 40 -3.02 -4.39 11.21
N ILE A 41 -3.85 -5.16 11.94
CA ILE A 41 -3.60 -5.49 13.35
C ILE A 41 -2.26 -6.24 13.52
N ASN A 42 -1.88 -7.10 12.56
CA ASN A 42 -0.73 -8.02 12.65
C ASN A 42 0.33 -7.82 11.56
N HIS A 43 0.21 -6.79 10.73
CA HIS A 43 1.16 -6.51 9.65
C HIS A 43 1.88 -5.21 9.97
N GLY A 44 3.19 -5.31 10.17
CA GLY A 44 4.08 -4.19 10.44
C GLY A 44 4.14 -3.19 9.26
N SER A 45 5.25 -2.48 9.15
CA SER A 45 5.41 -1.51 8.08
C SER A 45 5.51 -2.16 6.71
N GLY A 46 5.09 -1.43 5.67
CA GLY A 46 5.14 -1.90 4.30
C GLY A 46 4.56 -0.88 3.32
N TRP A 47 4.20 -1.34 2.14
CA TRP A 47 3.65 -0.52 1.06
C TRP A 47 2.25 -0.97 0.67
N ILE A 48 1.45 -0.04 0.17
CA ILE A 48 0.18 -0.34 -0.49
C ILE A 48 0.27 0.09 -1.94
N VAL A 49 -0.15 -0.79 -2.84
CA VAL A 49 -0.32 -0.50 -4.26
C VAL A 49 -1.79 -0.69 -4.63
N ARG A 50 -2.35 0.29 -5.33
CA ARG A 50 -3.67 0.17 -5.94
C ARG A 50 -3.51 -0.32 -7.37
N LEU A 51 -4.24 -1.37 -7.71
CA LEU A 51 -4.25 -1.93 -9.05
C LEU A 51 -5.64 -1.77 -9.66
N THR A 52 -5.70 -1.36 -10.92
CA THR A 52 -6.95 -1.15 -11.65
C THR A 52 -6.94 -1.98 -12.92
N SER A 53 -7.87 -2.93 -13.03
CA SER A 53 -8.07 -3.69 -14.27
C SER A 53 -8.62 -2.83 -15.40
N LYS A 54 -8.55 -3.34 -16.62
CA LYS A 54 -9.18 -2.74 -17.81
C LYS A 54 -10.70 -2.50 -17.70
N PHE A 55 -11.36 -3.20 -16.78
CA PHE A 55 -12.79 -3.06 -16.51
C PHE A 55 -13.06 -2.22 -15.26
N ASN A 56 -12.11 -1.37 -14.85
CA ASN A 56 -12.17 -0.48 -13.68
C ASN A 56 -12.37 -1.18 -12.33
N ARG A 57 -12.25 -2.50 -12.25
CA ARG A 57 -12.19 -3.20 -10.96
C ARG A 57 -10.85 -2.89 -10.28
N GLN A 58 -10.91 -2.54 -9.00
CA GLN A 58 -9.76 -2.15 -8.20
C GLN A 58 -9.41 -3.18 -7.13
N TRP A 59 -8.11 -3.31 -6.84
CA TRP A 59 -7.59 -4.05 -5.69
C TRP A 59 -6.57 -3.19 -4.96
N LEU A 60 -6.56 -3.32 -3.63
CA LEU A 60 -5.52 -2.77 -2.77
C LEU A 60 -4.60 -3.92 -2.36
N ILE A 61 -3.33 -3.82 -2.71
CA ILE A 61 -2.33 -4.85 -2.48
C ILE A 61 -1.37 -4.35 -1.42
N GLY A 62 -1.24 -5.12 -0.34
CA GLY A 62 -0.26 -4.89 0.71
C GLY A 62 0.99 -5.69 0.42
N VAL A 63 2.14 -5.05 0.59
CA VAL A 63 3.46 -5.69 0.53
C VAL A 63 4.22 -5.31 1.78
N ALA A 64 4.73 -6.29 2.53
CA ALA A 64 5.52 -6.03 3.73
C ALA A 64 6.68 -7.02 3.83
N PRO A 65 7.79 -6.63 4.49
CA PRO A 65 8.82 -7.59 4.87
C PRO A 65 8.21 -8.71 5.73
N ASP A 66 8.61 -9.95 5.46
CA ASP A 66 8.23 -11.10 6.27
C ASP A 66 9.50 -11.86 6.68
N LYS A 67 9.80 -11.84 7.98
CA LYS A 67 10.98 -12.51 8.54
C LYS A 67 10.81 -14.03 8.63
N THR A 68 9.60 -14.54 8.47
CA THR A 68 9.28 -15.96 8.62
C THR A 68 9.23 -16.70 7.28
N LEU A 69 9.11 -15.97 6.16
CA LEU A 69 9.04 -16.54 4.82
C LEU A 69 10.40 -16.55 4.14
N ALA A 70 10.68 -17.60 3.38
CA ALA A 70 11.84 -17.67 2.48
C ALA A 70 11.84 -16.52 1.44
N SER A 71 10.66 -16.02 1.06
CA SER A 71 10.46 -14.94 0.08
C SER A 71 10.86 -13.54 0.58
N LYS A 72 11.27 -13.37 1.85
CA LYS A 72 11.62 -12.09 2.51
C LYS A 72 10.51 -11.06 2.60
N TYR A 73 9.45 -11.23 1.81
CA TYR A 73 8.30 -10.35 1.72
C TYR A 73 7.03 -11.19 1.59
N ARG A 74 5.94 -10.64 2.11
CA ARG A 74 4.58 -11.15 1.98
C ARG A 74 3.75 -10.19 1.12
N ILE A 75 2.80 -10.75 0.39
CA ILE A 75 1.81 -10.02 -0.42
C ILE A 75 0.41 -10.48 -0.06
N TRP A 76 -0.54 -9.56 0.03
CA TRP A 76 -1.94 -9.88 0.30
C TRP A 76 -2.88 -8.80 -0.23
N ILE A 77 -4.16 -9.13 -0.33
CA ILE A 77 -5.21 -8.16 -0.68
C ILE A 77 -5.75 -7.53 0.60
N LEU A 78 -5.83 -6.20 0.61
CA LEU A 78 -6.54 -5.46 1.65
C LEU A 78 -8.03 -5.47 1.30
N PHE A 79 -8.85 -6.02 2.20
CA PHE A 79 -10.30 -6.04 2.06
C PHE A 79 -10.97 -4.76 2.58
N ASN A 80 -10.29 -4.02 3.44
CA ASN A 80 -10.78 -2.77 4.03
C ASN A 80 -10.23 -1.55 3.27
N SER A 81 -10.71 -0.36 3.64
CA SER A 81 -10.16 0.90 3.16
C SER A 81 -8.67 1.05 3.47
N VAL A 82 -7.97 1.85 2.67
CA VAL A 82 -6.57 2.24 2.94
C VAL A 82 -6.49 2.92 4.32
N PRO A 83 -5.59 2.48 5.22
CA PRO A 83 -5.45 3.07 6.54
C PRO A 83 -4.55 4.32 6.49
N TRP A 84 -5.02 5.39 5.87
CA TRP A 84 -4.26 6.63 5.62
C TRP A 84 -3.70 7.26 6.87
N LYS A 85 -4.33 7.07 8.04
CA LYS A 85 -3.77 7.51 9.33
C LYS A 85 -2.36 6.97 9.62
N PHE A 86 -1.96 5.85 9.01
CA PHE A 86 -0.64 5.23 9.14
C PHE A 86 0.28 5.49 7.95
N TRP A 87 -0.11 6.32 7.00
CA TRP A 87 0.73 6.71 5.88
C TRP A 87 1.92 7.56 6.35
N GLU A 88 3.11 7.26 5.83
CA GLU A 88 4.39 7.87 6.24
C GLU A 88 5.23 8.40 5.07
N GLY A 89 4.60 8.66 3.93
CA GLY A 89 5.34 9.00 2.73
C GLY A 89 6.16 10.29 2.83
N ASP A 90 5.74 11.25 3.65
CA ASP A 90 6.46 12.50 3.91
C ASP A 90 7.63 12.36 4.90
N LYS A 91 7.78 11.23 5.58
CA LYS A 91 8.86 11.00 6.56
C LYS A 91 10.12 10.38 5.96
N SER A 92 10.07 9.94 4.71
CA SER A 92 11.17 9.23 4.07
C SER A 92 11.74 10.02 2.88
N GLU A 93 13.07 9.99 2.76
CA GLU A 93 13.78 10.44 1.56
C GLU A 93 13.57 9.49 0.37
N ASN A 94 13.24 8.22 0.64
CA ASN A 94 13.00 7.24 -0.41
C ASN A 94 11.64 7.48 -1.08
N LEU A 95 11.67 7.78 -2.39
CA LEU A 95 10.50 8.04 -3.22
C LEU A 95 9.47 6.90 -3.23
N LEU A 96 9.89 5.66 -3.00
CA LEU A 96 8.99 4.51 -2.86
C LEU A 96 7.96 4.72 -1.74
N TYR A 97 8.36 5.36 -0.63
CA TYR A 97 7.49 5.60 0.51
C TYR A 97 6.52 6.76 0.25
N ARG A 98 6.90 7.74 -0.57
CA ARG A 98 6.06 8.89 -0.93
C ARG A 98 4.83 8.48 -1.73
N GLY A 99 4.95 7.42 -2.53
CA GLY A 99 3.91 7.04 -3.48
C GLY A 99 3.87 7.96 -4.70
N ASP A 100 2.98 7.66 -5.63
CA ASP A 100 2.91 8.32 -6.94
C ASP A 100 2.27 9.72 -6.85
N ARG A 101 1.42 9.99 -5.84
CA ARG A 101 0.72 11.28 -5.62
C ARG A 101 0.76 11.74 -4.15
N PRO A 102 1.95 12.09 -3.63
CA PRO A 102 2.15 12.32 -2.20
C PRO A 102 1.27 13.45 -1.62
N GLU A 103 1.02 14.52 -2.37
CA GLU A 103 0.19 15.64 -1.91
C GLU A 103 -1.28 15.21 -1.70
N GLU A 104 -1.83 14.39 -2.60
CA GLU A 104 -3.17 13.82 -2.45
C GLU A 104 -3.24 12.90 -1.22
N TYR A 105 -2.24 12.05 -1.04
CA TYR A 105 -2.19 11.08 0.07
C TYR A 105 -2.06 11.76 1.43
N LYS A 106 -1.30 12.87 1.49
CA LYS A 106 -1.21 13.71 2.69
C LYS A 106 -2.56 14.31 3.08
N LEU A 107 -3.36 14.76 2.11
CA LEU A 107 -4.72 15.24 2.36
C LEU A 107 -5.62 14.12 2.89
N LEU A 108 -5.55 12.93 2.31
CA LEU A 108 -6.32 11.75 2.76
C LEU A 108 -5.94 11.35 4.20
N ARG A 109 -4.65 11.33 4.52
CA ARG A 109 -4.15 11.10 5.88
C ARG A 109 -4.70 12.12 6.87
N ASN A 110 -4.60 13.40 6.55
CA ASN A 110 -5.07 14.47 7.43
C ASN A 110 -6.59 14.40 7.66
N LYS A 111 -7.36 14.06 6.62
CA LYS A 111 -8.81 13.83 6.71
C LYS A 111 -9.14 12.67 7.65
N GLU A 112 -8.44 11.55 7.55
CA GLU A 112 -8.68 10.40 8.42
C GLU A 112 -8.27 10.67 9.87
N ILE A 113 -7.15 11.36 10.10
CA ILE A 113 -6.72 11.77 11.44
C ILE A 113 -7.80 12.64 12.10
N ARG A 114 -8.30 13.68 11.41
CA ARG A 114 -9.38 14.54 11.92
C ARG A 114 -10.63 13.74 12.25
N ARG A 115 -11.04 12.81 11.38
CA ARG A 115 -12.18 11.92 11.65
C ARG A 115 -11.98 11.10 12.93
N CYS A 116 -10.78 10.56 13.14
CA CYS A 116 -10.47 9.78 14.33
C CYS A 116 -10.40 10.62 15.62
N LEU A 117 -10.01 11.90 15.54
CA LEU A 117 -10.01 12.80 16.70
C LEU A 117 -11.44 13.16 17.11
N ASN A 118 -12.30 13.55 16.17
CA ASN A 118 -13.68 13.93 16.46
C ASN A 118 -14.50 12.77 17.05
N LEU A 119 -14.20 11.52 16.66
CA LEU A 119 -14.85 10.34 17.24
C LEU A 119 -14.46 10.07 18.70
N LYS A 120 -13.28 10.57 19.15
CA LYS A 120 -12.85 10.42 20.54
C LYS A 120 -13.45 11.45 21.48
N GLU A 121 -13.91 12.59 20.96
CA GLU A 121 -14.55 13.64 21.76
C GLU A 121 -16.04 13.37 22.02
N GLN A 122 -16.61 12.34 21.40
CA GLN A 122 -18.02 11.95 21.50
C GLN A 122 -18.25 10.73 22.42
N ILE A 123 -17.20 10.21 23.06
CA ILE A 123 -17.23 9.06 23.98
C ILE A 123 -16.79 9.55 25.36
#